data_AF-A0A918JY96-F1
#
_entry.id   AF-A0A918JY96-F1
#
_cell.length_a   1.000
_cell.length_b   1.000
_cell.length_c   1.000
_cell.angle_alpha   90.00
_cell.angle_beta   90.00
_cell.angle_gamma   90.00
#
_symmetry.space_group_name_H-M   'P 1'
#
loop_
_entity.id
_entity.type
_entity.pdbx_description
1 polymer ?
#
loop_
_entity_poly.entity_id
_entity_poly.type
_entity_poly.pdbx_seq_one_letter_code
_entity_poly.pdbx_strand_id
1 'polypeptide(L)'
;MLRSYSVFIIYAVLSLIFFNSCEKEDLNFIKEEQVEGLLLTESSRDSTYTDAELLKVLKEETEFLELEQKGHIADISGMDIVKENPKKIYVHYLPWFQNKAFDGYWGQHWTMSNQNPDIQMPNGNLQIASHYYPLIGPYSSSDPDLHEYHFLMMKLSGIDGVIFDWYGSRDLHDYGLIKKSTETFIKTLEDLDLTFSIMYEDRVALQATEESLSTGVIKAAQEDLTYINSVYFSSPKYMTYKDKKMLFVFGPNYLKTEAEWNEVFDILPPENHPDFLTLWAAKDRVGVNASGEFLWVDKDHLLAHQYYYDTYQSFNKTTVGSSYPGFKSFYTQGGWQDGINDWTIDINAGQTFVETLNYTHHELSDFIQIITWNDFGEGTMIEPTQEFGFTFLQILQEYTGVSFTVNDLEIALDLYNTRKDYRDNIEAQKFLNRTYKYIKNLNIQRADMILKAVKRFY
;
A
#
# COMPACT_ATOMS: atom_id res chain seq x y z
N MET A 1 49.57 -14.15 76.05
CA MET A 1 49.34 -14.35 77.50
C MET A 1 48.14 -13.49 77.86
N LEU A 2 47.08 -14.14 78.35
CA LEU A 2 45.89 -13.60 79.05
C LEU A 2 45.03 -12.54 78.31
N ARG A 3 43.84 -12.87 77.78
CA ARG A 3 42.54 -13.21 78.42
C ARG A 3 41.68 -11.98 78.78
N SER A 4 40.43 -12.06 78.29
CA SER A 4 39.17 -11.91 79.05
C SER A 4 38.39 -10.59 79.00
N TYR A 5 37.25 -10.70 78.29
CA TYR A 5 35.86 -10.57 78.80
C TYR A 5 35.26 -9.21 79.20
N SER A 6 34.14 -8.94 78.51
CA SER A 6 32.78 -8.69 79.06
C SER A 6 32.29 -7.27 79.35
N VAL A 7 31.35 -6.83 78.48
CA VAL A 7 29.92 -6.49 78.74
C VAL A 7 29.54 -5.82 80.07
N PHE A 8 28.90 -4.64 80.01
CA PHE A 8 27.68 -4.18 80.72
C PHE A 8 27.25 -2.84 80.04
N ILE A 9 26.08 -2.60 79.44
CA ILE A 9 24.65 -2.65 79.82
C ILE A 9 24.15 -1.40 80.60
N ILE A 10 23.26 -0.65 79.92
CA ILE A 10 22.02 0.06 80.36
C ILE A 10 22.09 1.53 80.87
N TYR A 11 21.53 2.39 79.99
CA TYR A 11 20.43 3.37 80.11
C TYR A 11 20.26 4.35 81.29
N ALA A 12 19.70 5.50 80.88
CA ALA A 12 18.70 6.34 81.57
C ALA A 12 19.29 7.56 82.34
N VAL A 13 18.74 8.79 82.34
CA VAL A 13 17.48 9.36 81.83
C VAL A 13 17.45 10.86 82.21
N LEU A 14 16.82 11.70 81.38
CA LEU A 14 16.13 12.99 81.68
C LEU A 14 16.91 14.16 82.35
N SER A 15 16.71 15.45 82.02
CA SER A 15 15.45 16.21 81.95
C SER A 15 15.69 17.63 81.39
N LEU A 16 14.75 18.10 80.56
CA LEU A 16 14.02 19.40 80.58
C LEU A 16 14.83 20.72 80.79
N ILE A 17 14.60 21.82 80.07
CA ILE A 17 13.35 22.61 79.95
C ILE A 17 13.39 23.52 78.70
N PHE A 18 12.22 23.64 78.05
CA PHE A 18 11.82 24.57 76.99
C PHE A 18 11.46 25.98 77.50
N PHE A 19 11.67 27.02 76.69
CA PHE A 19 10.72 28.11 76.37
C PHE A 19 11.21 28.78 75.07
N ASN A 20 10.61 28.58 73.88
CA ASN A 20 9.33 29.08 73.34
C ASN A 20 9.16 30.62 73.33
N SER A 21 8.88 31.16 72.13
CA SER A 21 7.70 31.98 71.79
C SER A 21 8.07 33.03 70.72
N CYS A 22 7.71 32.85 69.44
CA CYS A 22 6.49 33.34 68.74
C CYS A 22 6.88 34.47 67.77
N GLU A 23 6.37 34.63 66.54
CA GLU A 23 5.17 34.18 65.82
C GLU A 23 5.46 34.36 64.29
N LYS A 24 5.19 33.37 63.41
CA LYS A 24 3.96 33.13 62.58
C LYS A 24 3.70 34.16 61.45
N GLU A 25 3.13 33.84 60.29
CA GLU A 25 2.87 32.66 59.44
C GLU A 25 2.13 33.21 58.19
N ASP A 26 2.26 32.52 57.03
CA ASP A 26 1.27 32.32 55.95
C ASP A 26 2.01 32.11 54.61
N LEU A 27 2.26 30.86 54.18
CA LEU A 27 1.40 29.93 53.44
C LEU A 27 1.31 30.21 51.92
N ASN A 28 2.11 29.48 51.12
CA ASN A 28 1.59 28.38 50.29
C ASN A 28 2.69 27.61 49.51
N PHE A 29 2.51 26.29 49.49
CA PHE A 29 3.22 25.23 48.74
C PHE A 29 3.12 25.43 47.20
N ILE A 30 3.94 24.85 46.31
CA ILE A 30 4.11 23.41 45.98
C ILE A 30 5.43 23.17 45.20
N LYS A 31 5.99 21.98 45.48
CA LYS A 31 7.02 21.12 44.87
C LYS A 31 7.30 21.20 43.35
N GLU A 32 8.59 21.02 43.03
CA GLU A 32 9.15 19.96 42.17
C GLU A 32 8.52 19.79 40.78
N GLU A 33 8.43 20.88 40.03
CA GLU A 33 8.32 20.93 38.56
C GLU A 33 8.74 22.36 38.17
N GLN A 34 9.39 22.55 37.03
CA GLN A 34 9.92 23.85 36.52
C GLN A 34 11.39 24.21 36.84
N VAL A 35 12.35 23.29 36.68
CA VAL A 35 13.65 23.64 36.06
C VAL A 35 14.20 22.42 35.29
N GLU A 36 13.39 21.83 34.43
CA GLU A 36 13.84 20.82 33.46
C GLU A 36 13.07 20.96 32.14
N GLY A 37 12.75 22.21 31.79
CA GLY A 37 12.07 22.58 30.57
C GLY A 37 12.85 23.69 29.88
N LEU A 38 14.00 23.36 29.29
CA LEU A 38 14.69 24.10 28.22
C LEU A 38 16.01 23.42 27.81
N LEU A 39 15.97 22.10 27.69
CA LEU A 39 16.93 21.34 26.91
C LEU A 39 16.11 20.41 26.04
N LEU A 40 15.50 20.98 24.99
CA LEU A 40 15.26 20.23 23.76
C LEU A 40 16.67 19.83 23.29
N THR A 41 17.10 18.65 23.72
CA THR A 41 18.26 17.96 23.19
C THR A 41 18.08 17.90 21.69
N GLU A 42 19.03 18.51 20.97
CA GLU A 42 19.19 18.39 19.52
C GLU A 42 18.88 16.95 19.11
N SER A 43 17.73 16.75 18.44
CA SER A 43 17.50 15.54 17.66
C SER A 43 18.72 15.39 16.77
N SER A 44 19.36 14.21 16.79
CA SER A 44 20.56 13.89 16.00
C SER A 44 20.51 14.57 14.64
N ARG A 45 21.22 15.70 14.48
CA ARG A 45 21.32 16.34 13.17
C ARG A 45 21.98 15.33 12.26
N ASP A 46 21.30 14.96 11.20
CA ASP A 46 21.89 14.12 10.17
C ASP A 46 23.20 14.76 9.71
N SER A 47 24.29 14.00 9.84
CA SER A 47 25.66 14.44 9.56
C SER A 47 26.17 13.94 8.21
N THR A 48 25.30 13.32 7.41
CA THR A 48 25.64 12.76 6.09
C THR A 48 26.17 13.84 5.14
N TYR A 49 25.59 15.05 5.18
CA TYR A 49 26.00 16.18 4.35
C TYR A 49 26.19 17.44 5.19
N THR A 50 27.15 18.27 4.80
CA THR A 50 27.39 19.57 5.42
C THR A 50 26.34 20.60 4.99
N ASP A 51 26.10 21.62 5.82
CA ASP A 51 25.21 22.73 5.47
C ASP A 51 25.64 23.40 4.14
N ALA A 52 26.95 23.45 3.84
CA ALA A 52 27.46 24.00 2.58
C ALA A 52 27.08 23.15 1.35
N GLU A 53 27.11 21.82 1.46
CA GLU A 53 26.70 20.91 0.39
C GLU A 53 25.19 20.99 0.14
N LEU A 54 24.40 21.02 1.21
CA LEU A 54 22.95 21.14 1.11
C LEU A 54 22.51 22.52 0.57
N LEU A 55 23.13 23.62 1.01
CA LEU A 55 22.84 24.94 0.43
C LEU A 55 23.24 25.02 -1.05
N LYS A 56 24.33 24.34 -1.44
CA LYS A 56 24.73 24.24 -2.84
C LYS A 56 23.69 23.46 -3.65
N VAL A 57 23.15 22.35 -3.12
CA VAL A 57 22.09 21.56 -3.78
C VAL A 57 20.87 22.43 -4.08
N LEU A 58 20.38 23.18 -3.09
CA LEU A 58 19.19 24.03 -3.25
C LEU A 58 19.41 25.16 -4.27
N LYS A 59 20.62 25.74 -4.30
CA LYS A 59 20.97 26.75 -5.29
C LYS A 59 20.89 26.17 -6.71
N GLU A 60 21.50 25.01 -6.94
CA GLU A 60 21.46 24.33 -8.23
C GLU A 60 20.02 23.95 -8.63
N GLU A 61 19.21 23.43 -7.70
CA GLU A 61 17.81 23.11 -7.98
C GLU A 61 16.96 24.35 -8.30
N THR A 62 17.27 25.50 -7.70
CA THR A 62 16.61 26.78 -8.04
C THR A 62 16.89 27.17 -9.49
N GLU A 63 18.15 27.01 -9.95
CA GLU A 63 18.53 27.27 -11.35
C GLU A 63 17.79 26.32 -12.31
N PHE A 64 17.63 25.04 -11.94
CA PHE A 64 16.86 24.10 -12.76
C PHE A 64 15.36 24.41 -12.79
N LEU A 65 14.77 24.84 -11.68
CA LEU A 65 13.36 25.27 -11.65
C LEU A 65 13.10 26.43 -12.61
N GLU A 66 14.01 27.40 -12.70
CA GLU A 66 13.90 28.49 -13.68
C GLU A 66 13.97 28.00 -15.13
N LEU A 67 14.79 27.00 -15.41
CA LEU A 67 14.90 26.41 -16.75
C LEU A 67 13.64 25.62 -17.13
N GLU A 68 13.05 24.87 -16.18
CA GLU A 68 11.75 24.20 -16.39
C GLU A 68 10.64 25.21 -16.68
N GLN A 69 10.57 26.29 -15.89
CA GLN A 69 9.57 27.33 -16.08
C GLN A 69 9.65 28.00 -17.46
N LYS A 70 10.86 28.14 -18.02
CA LYS A 70 11.11 28.68 -19.37
C LYS A 70 10.89 27.64 -20.48
N GLY A 71 10.54 26.40 -20.14
CA GLY A 71 10.37 25.30 -21.08
C GLY A 71 11.68 24.83 -21.73
N HIS A 72 12.83 25.13 -21.11
CA HIS A 72 14.14 24.70 -21.62
C HIS A 72 14.47 23.25 -21.27
N ILE A 73 13.83 22.74 -20.21
CA ILE A 73 13.90 21.33 -19.82
C ILE A 73 12.48 20.83 -19.52
N ALA A 74 12.19 19.61 -19.94
CA ALA A 74 10.95 18.90 -19.68
C ALA A 74 11.31 17.47 -19.29
N ASP A 75 10.62 16.92 -18.30
CA ASP A 75 10.76 15.52 -17.95
C ASP A 75 9.92 14.68 -18.92
N ILE A 76 10.59 13.75 -19.60
CA ILE A 76 9.98 12.79 -20.52
C ILE A 76 10.44 11.36 -20.21
N SER A 77 11.20 11.17 -19.11
CA SER A 77 11.61 9.84 -18.73
C SER A 77 10.42 9.07 -18.18
N GLY A 78 10.53 7.75 -18.16
CA GLY A 78 9.82 6.92 -17.19
C GLY A 78 10.81 6.38 -16.18
N MET A 79 10.47 5.27 -15.53
CA MET A 79 11.31 4.63 -14.52
C MET A 79 11.65 3.20 -14.94
N ASP A 80 12.64 3.01 -15.80
CA ASP A 80 13.04 1.66 -16.22
C ASP A 80 13.83 0.95 -15.12
N ILE A 81 13.36 -0.23 -14.71
CA ILE A 81 13.95 -1.04 -13.66
C ILE A 81 14.48 -2.34 -14.26
N VAL A 82 15.79 -2.54 -14.13
CA VAL A 82 16.45 -3.78 -14.56
C VAL A 82 16.30 -4.83 -13.47
N LYS A 83 15.83 -6.02 -13.86
CA LYS A 83 15.69 -7.19 -13.00
C LYS A 83 16.61 -8.31 -13.45
N GLU A 84 17.25 -9.00 -12.50
CA GLU A 84 17.95 -10.25 -12.80
C GLU A 84 16.97 -11.38 -13.09
N ASN A 85 15.84 -11.44 -12.38
CA ASN A 85 14.72 -12.32 -12.68
C ASN A 85 13.69 -11.58 -13.56
N PRO A 86 13.58 -11.91 -14.85
CA PRO A 86 12.74 -11.15 -15.79
C PRO A 86 11.25 -11.49 -15.70
N LYS A 87 10.83 -12.44 -14.84
CA LYS A 87 9.42 -12.79 -14.68
C LYS A 87 8.62 -11.53 -14.32
N LYS A 88 7.53 -11.30 -15.04
CA LYS A 88 6.66 -10.14 -14.80
C LYS A 88 5.88 -10.32 -13.50
N ILE A 89 5.87 -9.27 -12.68
CA ILE A 89 5.19 -9.23 -11.39
C ILE A 89 4.17 -8.11 -11.43
N TYR A 90 2.92 -8.48 -11.21
CA TYR A 90 1.81 -7.56 -11.04
C TYR A 90 1.29 -7.69 -9.61
N VAL A 91 0.73 -6.62 -9.07
CA VAL A 91 0.15 -6.64 -7.72
C VAL A 91 -1.33 -6.29 -7.78
N HIS A 92 -2.15 -7.06 -7.07
CA HIS A 92 -3.55 -6.72 -6.89
C HIS A 92 -3.70 -5.51 -5.96
N TYR A 93 -4.50 -4.52 -6.34
CA TYR A 93 -4.60 -3.26 -5.63
C TYR A 93 -6.04 -2.87 -5.35
N LEU A 94 -6.28 -2.39 -4.13
CA LEU A 94 -7.58 -2.01 -3.60
C LEU A 94 -7.66 -0.47 -3.54
N PRO A 95 -8.34 0.20 -4.50
CA PRO A 95 -8.38 1.66 -4.59
C PRO A 95 -9.55 2.25 -3.78
N TRP A 96 -9.82 1.72 -2.58
CA TRP A 96 -11.09 1.92 -1.88
C TRP A 96 -11.01 2.65 -0.53
N PHE A 97 -9.82 3.11 -0.13
CA PHE A 97 -9.61 3.77 1.18
C PHE A 97 -9.91 5.28 1.12
N GLN A 98 -10.58 5.83 2.14
CA GLN A 98 -10.80 7.28 2.32
C GLN A 98 -10.45 7.71 3.74
N ASN A 99 -9.70 8.80 3.89
CA ASN A 99 -9.35 9.35 5.20
C ASN A 99 -10.00 10.71 5.45
N LYS A 100 -10.17 11.03 6.74
CA LYS A 100 -10.88 12.25 7.15
C LYS A 100 -10.18 13.54 6.73
N ALA A 101 -8.85 13.54 6.67
CA ALA A 101 -8.07 14.74 6.34
C ALA A 101 -8.21 15.13 4.86
N PHE A 102 -8.30 14.16 3.95
CA PHE A 102 -8.37 14.38 2.52
C PHE A 102 -9.82 14.35 2.01
N ASP A 103 -10.60 13.35 2.43
CA ASP A 103 -11.96 13.10 1.94
C ASP A 103 -13.04 13.76 2.81
N GLY A 104 -12.69 14.20 4.02
CA GLY A 104 -13.62 14.78 4.99
C GLY A 104 -14.37 13.75 5.85
N TYR A 105 -14.18 12.46 5.61
CA TYR A 105 -14.76 11.36 6.38
C TYR A 105 -13.85 10.11 6.37
N TRP A 106 -14.12 9.15 7.26
CA TRP A 106 -13.47 7.84 7.23
C TRP A 106 -14.29 6.86 6.37
N GLY A 107 -13.67 6.31 5.33
CA GLY A 107 -14.31 5.34 4.43
C GLY A 107 -14.54 3.97 5.08
N GLN A 108 -15.50 3.23 4.56
CA GLN A 108 -15.92 1.94 5.13
C GLN A 108 -14.82 0.89 5.19
N HIS A 109 -13.78 1.00 4.35
CA HIS A 109 -12.64 0.09 4.35
C HIS A 109 -11.64 0.35 5.48
N TRP A 110 -11.73 1.51 6.17
CA TRP A 110 -11.03 1.74 7.44
C TRP A 110 -11.91 1.49 8.67
N THR A 111 -13.23 1.54 8.55
CA THR A 111 -14.14 1.42 9.69
C THR A 111 -14.75 0.02 9.82
N MET A 112 -15.02 -0.63 8.68
CA MET A 112 -16.06 -1.66 8.56
C MET A 112 -17.31 -1.23 9.36
N SER A 113 -18.00 -2.15 10.03
CA SER A 113 -19.12 -1.83 10.93
C SER A 113 -18.66 -1.45 12.34
N ASN A 114 -17.50 -1.93 12.79
CA ASN A 114 -17.15 -2.00 14.22
C ASN A 114 -15.94 -1.16 14.66
N GLN A 115 -15.23 -0.49 13.74
CA GLN A 115 -14.07 0.34 14.08
C GLN A 115 -14.37 1.83 13.85
N ASN A 116 -13.70 2.68 14.63
CA ASN A 116 -13.86 4.13 14.54
C ASN A 116 -12.49 4.83 14.58
N PRO A 117 -11.93 5.25 13.44
CA PRO A 117 -10.61 5.88 13.40
C PRO A 117 -10.56 7.28 14.05
N ASP A 118 -11.68 7.86 14.49
CA ASP A 118 -11.64 9.03 15.39
C ASP A 118 -11.17 8.67 16.81
N ILE A 119 -11.08 7.38 17.15
CA ILE A 119 -10.55 6.87 18.41
C ILE A 119 -9.07 6.55 18.24
N GLN A 120 -8.23 7.24 19.03
CA GLN A 120 -6.82 6.91 19.17
C GLN A 120 -6.64 5.81 20.22
N MET A 121 -5.95 4.74 19.85
CA MET A 121 -5.60 3.61 20.69
C MET A 121 -4.40 3.95 21.59
N PRO A 122 -4.16 3.20 22.69
CA PRO A 122 -3.06 3.49 23.63
C PRO A 122 -1.65 3.50 23.02
N ASN A 123 -1.44 2.83 21.88
CA ASN A 123 -0.19 2.82 21.14
C ASN A 123 -0.02 4.02 20.19
N GLY A 124 -0.97 4.96 20.16
CA GLY A 124 -0.96 6.14 19.30
C GLY A 124 -1.62 5.93 17.92
N ASN A 125 -1.92 4.68 17.55
CA ASN A 125 -2.58 4.35 16.29
C ASN A 125 -4.09 4.67 16.33
N LEU A 126 -4.69 4.92 15.17
CA LEU A 126 -6.14 5.06 15.05
C LEU A 126 -6.81 3.67 15.07
N GLN A 127 -8.02 3.59 15.61
CA GLN A 127 -8.79 2.35 15.61
C GLN A 127 -9.35 2.08 14.20
N ILE A 128 -8.62 1.28 13.40
CA ILE A 128 -8.97 0.90 12.03
C ILE A 128 -9.37 -0.59 11.92
N ALA A 129 -10.07 -0.93 10.83
CA ALA A 129 -10.51 -2.28 10.49
C ALA A 129 -9.42 -3.14 9.85
N SER A 130 -8.31 -3.30 10.57
CA SER A 130 -7.23 -4.20 10.18
C SER A 130 -6.47 -4.74 11.39
N HIS A 131 -5.84 -5.88 11.19
CA HIS A 131 -4.82 -6.40 12.11
C HIS A 131 -3.44 -5.76 11.93
N TYR A 132 -3.23 -5.05 10.82
CA TYR A 132 -1.94 -4.51 10.43
C TYR A 132 -2.07 -3.02 10.17
N TYR A 133 -1.15 -2.23 10.71
CA TYR A 133 -1.24 -0.78 10.61
C TYR A 133 -0.32 -0.24 9.52
N PRO A 134 -0.84 0.43 8.47
CA PRO A 134 -0.01 0.98 7.40
C PRO A 134 1.12 1.85 7.97
N LEU A 135 2.33 1.74 7.43
CA LEU A 135 3.51 2.46 7.96
C LEU A 135 3.29 3.98 7.91
N ILE A 136 2.57 4.45 6.87
CA ILE A 136 2.19 5.85 6.66
C ILE A 136 0.85 6.25 7.32
N GLY A 137 0.24 5.34 8.09
CA GLY A 137 -1.09 5.50 8.67
C GLY A 137 -2.25 5.37 7.65
N PRO A 138 -3.52 5.43 8.12
CA PRO A 138 -4.67 5.29 7.23
C PRO A 138 -4.79 6.49 6.28
N TYR A 139 -4.78 6.19 4.99
CA TYR A 139 -4.67 7.16 3.89
C TYR A 139 -5.96 7.26 3.06
N SER A 140 -5.97 8.21 2.13
CA SER A 140 -6.96 8.28 1.05
C SER A 140 -6.37 7.74 -0.24
N SER A 141 -7.10 6.88 -0.95
CA SER A 141 -6.69 6.35 -2.26
C SER A 141 -6.67 7.43 -3.35
N SER A 142 -7.28 8.59 -3.10
CA SER A 142 -7.27 9.73 -4.03
C SER A 142 -6.15 10.75 -3.72
N ASP A 143 -5.30 10.48 -2.74
CA ASP A 143 -4.18 11.36 -2.36
C ASP A 143 -3.03 11.26 -3.38
N PRO A 144 -2.66 12.34 -4.08
CA PRO A 144 -1.61 12.28 -5.09
C PRO A 144 -0.23 11.95 -4.51
N ASP A 145 0.06 12.31 -3.26
CA ASP A 145 1.34 11.96 -2.63
C ASP A 145 1.42 10.45 -2.35
N LEU A 146 0.28 9.82 -2.06
CA LEU A 146 0.18 8.37 -1.90
C LEU A 146 0.50 7.65 -3.21
N HIS A 147 0.06 8.20 -4.35
CA HIS A 147 0.32 7.60 -5.66
C HIS A 147 1.82 7.54 -5.95
N GLU A 148 2.53 8.64 -5.70
CA GLU A 148 3.99 8.69 -5.82
C GLU A 148 4.62 7.65 -4.89
N TYR A 149 4.23 7.64 -3.61
CA TYR A 149 4.75 6.70 -2.62
C TYR A 149 4.57 5.23 -3.04
N HIS A 150 3.33 4.81 -3.33
CA HIS A 150 3.04 3.43 -3.70
C HIS A 150 3.77 3.01 -4.97
N PHE A 151 3.74 3.82 -6.02
CA PHE A 151 4.33 3.43 -7.29
C PHE A 151 5.86 3.49 -7.29
N LEU A 152 6.48 4.41 -6.55
CA LEU A 152 7.92 4.38 -6.35
C LEU A 152 8.34 3.12 -5.58
N MET A 153 7.63 2.76 -4.50
CA MET A 153 7.89 1.53 -3.75
C MET A 153 7.77 0.28 -4.63
N MET A 154 6.73 0.22 -5.46
CA MET A 154 6.52 -0.87 -6.42
C MET A 154 7.68 -0.98 -7.42
N LYS A 155 8.07 0.13 -8.05
CA LYS A 155 9.17 0.14 -9.03
C LYS A 155 10.50 -0.25 -8.39
N LEU A 156 10.84 0.31 -7.24
CA LEU A 156 12.07 -0.02 -6.50
C LEU A 156 12.10 -1.47 -5.99
N SER A 157 10.96 -2.16 -5.97
CA SER A 157 10.83 -3.58 -5.62
C SER A 157 10.69 -4.50 -6.84
N GLY A 158 10.76 -3.97 -8.06
CA GLY A 158 10.69 -4.75 -9.30
C GLY A 158 9.28 -5.16 -9.75
N ILE A 159 8.23 -4.51 -9.24
CA ILE A 159 6.85 -4.68 -9.71
C ILE A 159 6.68 -3.97 -11.06
N ASP A 160 6.05 -4.65 -12.02
CA ASP A 160 5.85 -4.17 -13.41
C ASP A 160 4.48 -3.50 -13.62
N GLY A 161 3.52 -3.75 -12.74
CA GLY A 161 2.20 -3.20 -12.89
C GLY A 161 1.20 -3.57 -11.80
N VAL A 162 -0.01 -3.05 -11.97
CA VAL A 162 -1.08 -3.11 -10.99
C VAL A 162 -2.34 -3.72 -11.60
N ILE A 163 -3.01 -4.60 -10.86
CA ILE A 163 -4.33 -5.12 -11.21
C ILE A 163 -5.32 -4.46 -10.25
N PHE A 164 -6.06 -3.45 -10.71
CA PHE A 164 -7.00 -2.72 -9.87
C PHE A 164 -8.29 -3.50 -9.70
N ASP A 165 -8.70 -3.69 -8.45
CA ASP A 165 -10.06 -4.09 -8.14
C ASP A 165 -11.05 -3.00 -8.55
N TRP A 166 -12.15 -3.38 -9.22
CA TRP A 166 -13.05 -2.41 -9.84
C TRP A 166 -14.50 -2.89 -9.89
N TYR A 167 -15.40 -2.10 -9.30
CA TYR A 167 -16.80 -2.51 -9.04
C TYR A 167 -17.84 -1.90 -9.96
N GLY A 168 -17.46 -1.31 -11.09
CA GLY A 168 -18.42 -0.80 -12.05
C GLY A 168 -18.36 0.72 -12.26
N SER A 169 -19.07 1.15 -13.29
CA SER A 169 -19.09 2.52 -13.79
C SER A 169 -20.10 3.41 -13.06
N ARG A 170 -20.97 2.82 -12.22
CA ARG A 170 -22.12 3.46 -11.57
C ARG A 170 -21.78 3.94 -10.16
N ASP A 171 -22.64 4.80 -9.63
CA ASP A 171 -22.59 5.25 -8.23
C ASP A 171 -23.55 4.40 -7.40
N LEU A 172 -23.11 3.19 -7.07
CA LEU A 172 -23.81 2.24 -6.20
C LEU A 172 -22.83 1.79 -5.12
N HIS A 173 -23.27 1.74 -3.86
CA HIS A 173 -22.39 1.50 -2.71
C HIS A 173 -21.17 2.46 -2.73
N ASP A 174 -19.95 1.93 -2.87
CA ASP A 174 -18.70 2.67 -3.00
C ASP A 174 -18.09 2.62 -4.42
N TYR A 175 -18.81 2.09 -5.41
CA TYR A 175 -18.27 1.83 -6.75
C TYR A 175 -17.81 3.11 -7.44
N GLY A 176 -18.56 4.20 -7.28
CA GLY A 176 -18.20 5.51 -7.80
C GLY A 176 -16.90 6.05 -7.19
N LEU A 177 -16.65 5.77 -5.91
CA LEU A 177 -15.43 6.17 -5.20
C LEU A 177 -14.23 5.33 -5.63
N ILE A 178 -14.41 4.02 -5.78
CA ILE A 178 -13.41 3.07 -6.29
C ILE A 178 -12.99 3.49 -7.70
N LYS A 179 -13.97 3.66 -8.60
CA LYS A 179 -13.74 4.13 -9.98
C LYS A 179 -12.96 5.45 -10.02
N LYS A 180 -13.42 6.46 -9.28
CA LYS A 180 -12.74 7.76 -9.21
C LYS A 180 -11.30 7.60 -8.72
N SER A 181 -11.07 6.82 -7.66
CA SER A 181 -9.74 6.59 -7.12
C SER A 181 -8.85 5.89 -8.15
N THR A 182 -9.32 4.81 -8.80
CA THR A 182 -8.62 4.12 -9.89
C THR A 182 -8.15 5.11 -10.97
N GLU A 183 -9.02 6.00 -11.41
CA GLU A 183 -8.67 7.01 -12.44
C GLU A 183 -7.60 7.99 -11.96
N THR A 184 -7.61 8.39 -10.68
CA THR A 184 -6.59 9.31 -10.16
C THR A 184 -5.18 8.73 -10.18
N PHE A 185 -5.04 7.40 -10.08
CA PHE A 185 -3.73 6.74 -10.17
C PHE A 185 -3.11 6.76 -11.57
N ILE A 186 -3.93 6.78 -12.63
CA ILE A 186 -3.49 6.52 -14.01
C ILE A 186 -2.32 7.42 -14.42
N LYS A 187 -2.39 8.71 -14.09
CA LYS A 187 -1.35 9.67 -14.49
C LYS A 187 0.02 9.33 -13.88
N THR A 188 0.08 9.08 -12.57
CA THR A 188 1.34 8.77 -11.88
C THR A 188 1.86 7.38 -12.28
N LEU A 189 0.95 6.43 -12.47
CA LEU A 189 1.25 5.10 -12.96
C LEU A 189 1.92 5.15 -14.35
N GLU A 190 1.33 5.92 -15.27
CA GLU A 190 1.86 6.13 -16.62
C GLU A 190 3.22 6.85 -16.60
N ASP A 191 3.38 7.86 -15.75
CA ASP A 191 4.63 8.61 -15.59
C ASP A 191 5.79 7.75 -15.10
N LEU A 192 5.52 6.68 -14.34
CA LEU A 192 6.52 5.74 -13.83
C LEU A 192 6.67 4.47 -14.68
N ASP A 193 6.05 4.41 -15.86
CA ASP A 193 6.05 3.25 -16.75
C ASP A 193 5.59 1.95 -16.08
N LEU A 194 4.68 2.04 -15.10
CA LEU A 194 3.92 0.87 -14.66
C LEU A 194 2.85 0.56 -15.71
N THR A 195 2.46 -0.70 -15.80
CA THR A 195 1.27 -1.11 -16.57
C THR A 195 0.11 -1.39 -15.63
N PHE A 196 -1.11 -1.42 -16.15
CA PHE A 196 -2.27 -1.78 -15.31
C PHE A 196 -3.36 -2.55 -16.02
N SER A 197 -4.08 -3.36 -15.26
CA SER A 197 -5.28 -4.07 -15.69
C SER A 197 -6.44 -3.77 -14.76
N ILE A 198 -7.64 -4.09 -15.20
CA ILE A 198 -8.84 -4.10 -14.36
C ILE A 198 -9.15 -5.54 -13.96
N MET A 199 -9.49 -5.73 -12.68
CA MET A 199 -10.21 -6.90 -12.20
C MET A 199 -11.65 -6.51 -11.90
N TYR A 200 -12.56 -7.05 -12.70
CA TYR A 200 -13.99 -6.82 -12.61
C TYR A 200 -14.68 -7.92 -11.79
N GLU A 201 -15.86 -7.66 -11.26
CA GLU A 201 -16.70 -8.68 -10.62
C GLU A 201 -18.09 -8.69 -11.24
N ASP A 202 -18.57 -9.84 -11.72
CA ASP A 202 -19.88 -9.92 -12.35
C ASP A 202 -21.05 -9.76 -11.36
N ARG A 203 -20.78 -9.82 -10.05
CA ARG A 203 -21.75 -9.48 -9.01
C ARG A 203 -22.26 -8.04 -9.10
N VAL A 204 -21.42 -7.11 -9.57
CA VAL A 204 -21.81 -5.69 -9.60
C VAL A 204 -22.83 -5.41 -10.70
N ALA A 205 -22.81 -6.20 -11.77
CA ALA A 205 -23.85 -6.18 -12.80
C ALA A 205 -25.19 -6.71 -12.27
N LEU A 206 -25.17 -7.74 -11.42
CA LEU A 206 -26.36 -8.21 -10.73
C LEU A 206 -26.90 -7.10 -9.80
N GLN A 207 -26.05 -6.55 -8.91
CA GLN A 207 -26.43 -5.53 -7.94
C GLN A 207 -27.00 -4.28 -8.63
N ALA A 208 -26.39 -3.83 -9.72
CA ALA A 208 -26.93 -2.73 -10.53
C ALA A 208 -28.31 -3.03 -11.13
N THR A 209 -28.58 -4.29 -11.49
CA THR A 209 -29.89 -4.71 -12.01
C THR A 209 -30.93 -4.75 -10.89
N GLU A 210 -30.57 -5.29 -9.72
CA GLU A 210 -31.45 -5.35 -8.54
C GLU A 210 -31.87 -3.95 -8.07
N GLU A 211 -30.95 -2.98 -8.15
CA GLU A 211 -31.21 -1.56 -7.86
C GLU A 211 -31.85 -0.79 -9.03
N SER A 212 -32.27 -1.48 -10.10
CA SER A 212 -32.91 -0.88 -11.27
C SER A 212 -32.07 0.20 -11.98
N LEU A 213 -30.74 0.15 -11.83
CA LEU A 213 -29.79 1.03 -12.51
C LEU A 213 -29.42 0.55 -13.91
N SER A 214 -29.79 -0.68 -14.26
CA SER A 214 -29.70 -1.23 -15.62
C SER A 214 -30.86 -2.20 -15.87
N THR A 215 -31.15 -2.49 -17.14
CA THR A 215 -32.33 -3.29 -17.53
C THR A 215 -32.12 -4.80 -17.46
N GLY A 216 -30.91 -5.26 -17.13
CA GLY A 216 -30.57 -6.66 -17.00
C GLY A 216 -29.06 -6.88 -16.80
N VAL A 217 -28.67 -8.05 -16.28
CA VAL A 217 -27.27 -8.33 -15.89
C VAL A 217 -26.30 -8.23 -17.06
N ILE A 218 -26.63 -8.83 -18.21
CA ILE A 218 -25.81 -8.71 -19.44
C ILE A 218 -25.66 -7.23 -19.84
N LYS A 219 -26.77 -6.48 -19.84
CA LYS A 219 -26.76 -5.07 -20.20
C LYS A 219 -25.91 -4.24 -19.23
N ALA A 220 -25.99 -4.55 -17.93
CA ALA A 220 -25.20 -3.88 -16.92
C ALA A 220 -23.70 -4.12 -17.13
N ALA A 221 -23.30 -5.37 -17.40
CA ALA A 221 -21.92 -5.73 -17.71
C ALA A 221 -21.42 -5.10 -19.02
N GLN A 222 -22.27 -5.01 -20.06
CA GLN A 222 -21.94 -4.32 -21.31
C GLN A 222 -21.68 -2.82 -21.09
N GLU A 223 -22.47 -2.17 -20.24
CA GLU A 223 -22.27 -0.75 -19.89
C GLU A 223 -20.94 -0.55 -19.15
N ASP A 224 -20.60 -1.45 -18.23
CA ASP A 224 -19.33 -1.43 -17.51
C ASP A 224 -18.13 -1.71 -18.44
N LEU A 225 -18.22 -2.68 -19.36
CA LEU A 225 -17.19 -2.93 -20.36
C LEU A 225 -17.06 -1.80 -21.39
N THR A 226 -18.16 -1.15 -21.75
CA THR A 226 -18.11 0.06 -22.59
C THR A 226 -17.30 1.15 -21.90
N TYR A 227 -17.50 1.32 -20.59
CA TYR A 227 -16.73 2.25 -19.78
C TYR A 227 -15.24 1.87 -19.75
N ILE A 228 -14.92 0.62 -19.38
CA ILE A 228 -13.54 0.09 -19.36
C ILE A 228 -12.86 0.30 -20.72
N ASN A 229 -13.57 0.02 -21.82
CA ASN A 229 -13.05 0.20 -23.16
C ASN A 229 -12.73 1.66 -23.49
N SER A 230 -13.57 2.60 -23.07
CA SER A 230 -13.38 4.02 -23.36
C SER A 230 -12.29 4.68 -22.49
N VAL A 231 -12.21 4.31 -21.22
CA VAL A 231 -11.37 4.98 -20.21
C VAL A 231 -10.04 4.28 -20.01
N TYR A 232 -10.03 2.95 -19.92
CA TYR A 232 -8.84 2.20 -19.51
C TYR A 232 -8.13 1.56 -20.70
N PHE A 233 -8.85 0.90 -21.61
CA PHE A 233 -8.26 0.27 -22.79
C PHE A 233 -7.63 1.26 -23.78
N SER A 234 -7.90 2.56 -23.62
CA SER A 234 -7.30 3.64 -24.40
C SER A 234 -5.95 4.09 -23.84
N SER A 235 -5.61 3.73 -22.60
CA SER A 235 -4.31 4.05 -22.01
C SER A 235 -3.19 3.29 -22.74
N PRO A 236 -2.06 3.97 -23.05
CA PRO A 236 -0.88 3.30 -23.60
C PRO A 236 -0.20 2.35 -22.60
N LYS A 237 -0.59 2.39 -21.32
CA LYS A 237 -0.08 1.53 -20.25
C LYS A 237 -1.09 0.49 -19.78
N TYR A 238 -2.22 0.34 -20.49
CA TYR A 238 -3.09 -0.79 -20.25
C TYR A 238 -2.33 -2.10 -20.54
N MET A 239 -2.43 -3.05 -19.61
CA MET A 239 -1.70 -4.30 -19.65
C MET A 239 -2.07 -5.08 -20.90
N THR A 240 -1.04 -5.48 -21.65
CA THR A 240 -1.17 -6.41 -22.75
C THR A 240 -0.26 -7.62 -22.55
N TYR A 241 -0.75 -8.79 -22.94
CA TYR A 241 0.04 -10.01 -23.01
C TYR A 241 -0.22 -10.68 -24.36
N LYS A 242 0.84 -11.05 -25.08
CA LYS A 242 0.74 -11.59 -26.46
C LYS A 242 -0.15 -10.72 -27.37
N ASP A 243 0.04 -9.40 -27.30
CA ASP A 243 -0.70 -8.36 -28.04
C ASP A 243 -2.22 -8.29 -27.76
N LYS A 244 -2.67 -8.86 -26.63
CA LYS A 244 -4.07 -8.84 -26.18
C LYS A 244 -4.22 -8.10 -24.87
N LYS A 245 -5.28 -7.30 -24.76
CA LYS A 245 -5.63 -6.56 -23.53
C LYS A 245 -6.08 -7.55 -22.47
N MET A 246 -5.47 -7.50 -21.30
CA MET A 246 -5.82 -8.41 -20.21
C MET A 246 -7.03 -7.86 -19.45
N LEU A 247 -8.04 -8.69 -19.20
CA LEU A 247 -9.15 -8.37 -18.32
C LEU A 247 -9.35 -9.51 -17.34
N PHE A 248 -9.31 -9.20 -16.05
CA PHE A 248 -9.53 -10.19 -15.00
C PHE A 248 -10.98 -10.12 -14.54
N VAL A 249 -11.55 -11.27 -14.19
CA VAL A 249 -12.81 -11.34 -13.45
C VAL A 249 -12.65 -12.17 -12.20
N PHE A 250 -12.88 -11.54 -11.05
CA PHE A 250 -13.02 -12.23 -9.78
C PHE A 250 -14.35 -12.97 -9.77
N GLY A 251 -14.30 -14.27 -10.07
CA GLY A 251 -15.46 -15.09 -10.45
C GLY A 251 -15.22 -15.74 -11.83
N PRO A 252 -16.24 -15.82 -12.71
CA PRO A 252 -17.59 -15.27 -12.58
C PRO A 252 -18.55 -16.14 -11.77
N ASN A 253 -19.49 -15.50 -11.07
CA ASN A 253 -20.44 -16.13 -10.16
C ASN A 253 -21.91 -15.98 -10.57
N TYR A 254 -22.24 -15.12 -11.54
CA TYR A 254 -23.59 -14.75 -11.94
C TYR A 254 -23.83 -14.85 -13.46
N LEU A 255 -22.86 -14.45 -14.28
CA LEU A 255 -22.81 -14.74 -15.72
C LEU A 255 -22.10 -16.09 -15.92
N LYS A 256 -22.88 -17.14 -16.18
CA LYS A 256 -22.44 -18.54 -16.00
C LYS A 256 -22.31 -19.35 -17.28
N THR A 257 -22.56 -18.74 -18.43
CA THR A 257 -22.48 -19.42 -19.71
C THR A 257 -21.60 -18.69 -20.70
N GLU A 258 -21.00 -19.45 -21.62
CA GLU A 258 -20.27 -18.91 -22.77
C GLU A 258 -21.13 -17.94 -23.58
N ALA A 259 -22.41 -18.25 -23.79
CA ALA A 259 -23.33 -17.41 -24.56
C ALA A 259 -23.56 -16.04 -23.92
N GLU A 260 -23.73 -15.98 -22.59
CA GLU A 260 -23.87 -14.70 -21.87
C GLU A 260 -22.61 -13.85 -22.01
N TRP A 261 -21.42 -14.45 -21.89
CA TRP A 261 -20.16 -13.73 -22.06
C TRP A 261 -19.89 -13.29 -23.50
N ASN A 262 -20.31 -14.09 -24.50
CA ASN A 262 -20.29 -13.66 -25.90
C ASN A 262 -21.12 -12.39 -26.09
N GLU A 263 -22.37 -12.38 -25.58
CA GLU A 263 -23.22 -11.18 -25.65
C GLU A 263 -22.60 -9.98 -24.93
N VAL A 264 -21.95 -10.20 -23.79
CA VAL A 264 -21.24 -9.15 -23.05
C VAL A 264 -20.09 -8.55 -23.85
N PHE A 265 -19.30 -9.36 -24.58
CA PHE A 265 -18.18 -8.89 -25.38
C PHE A 265 -18.56 -8.35 -26.76
N ASP A 266 -19.73 -8.70 -27.30
CA ASP A 266 -20.20 -8.25 -28.61
C ASP A 266 -20.34 -6.72 -28.73
N ILE A 267 -20.43 -6.00 -27.61
CA ILE A 267 -20.44 -4.52 -27.59
C ILE A 267 -19.06 -3.92 -27.88
N LEU A 268 -17.99 -4.67 -27.68
CA LEU A 268 -16.62 -4.23 -27.86
C LEU A 268 -16.19 -4.39 -29.32
N PRO A 269 -15.36 -3.47 -29.85
CA PRO A 269 -14.79 -3.66 -31.16
C PRO A 269 -13.83 -4.86 -31.15
N PRO A 270 -13.72 -5.66 -32.23
CA PRO A 270 -12.95 -6.91 -32.25
C PRO A 270 -11.48 -6.76 -31.81
N GLU A 271 -10.85 -5.63 -32.11
CA GLU A 271 -9.47 -5.32 -31.70
C GLU A 271 -9.32 -5.13 -30.18
N ASN A 272 -10.42 -4.86 -29.47
CA ASN A 272 -10.45 -4.68 -28.02
C ASN A 272 -11.12 -5.85 -27.30
N HIS A 273 -11.40 -6.96 -27.98
CA HIS A 273 -11.80 -8.20 -27.32
C HIS A 273 -10.65 -8.66 -26.41
N PRO A 274 -10.84 -8.65 -25.08
CA PRO A 274 -9.76 -8.89 -24.15
C PRO A 274 -9.43 -10.38 -24.02
N ASP A 275 -8.21 -10.66 -23.61
CA ASP A 275 -7.85 -11.92 -22.99
C ASP A 275 -8.45 -11.94 -21.59
N PHE A 276 -9.51 -12.74 -21.46
CA PHE A 276 -10.35 -12.80 -20.28
C PHE A 276 -9.91 -13.91 -19.32
N LEU A 277 -9.44 -13.50 -18.14
CA LEU A 277 -8.92 -14.37 -17.09
C LEU A 277 -9.91 -14.51 -15.95
N THR A 278 -10.31 -15.74 -15.63
CA THR A 278 -11.25 -16.02 -14.54
C THR A 278 -10.53 -16.52 -13.29
N LEU A 279 -11.21 -16.49 -12.15
CA LEU A 279 -10.73 -17.20 -10.97
C LEU A 279 -10.60 -18.71 -11.27
N TRP A 280 -9.68 -19.39 -10.57
CA TRP A 280 -9.45 -20.81 -10.74
C TRP A 280 -10.75 -21.63 -10.61
N ALA A 281 -10.91 -22.62 -11.49
CA ALA A 281 -12.05 -23.53 -11.58
C ALA A 281 -13.37 -22.85 -12.02
N ALA A 282 -13.29 -21.66 -12.60
CA ALA A 282 -14.43 -20.95 -13.17
C ALA A 282 -14.50 -20.96 -14.70
N LYS A 283 -13.48 -21.44 -15.44
CA LYS A 283 -13.48 -21.42 -16.93
C LYS A 283 -14.69 -22.08 -17.58
N ASP A 284 -15.23 -23.14 -16.98
CA ASP A 284 -16.33 -23.89 -17.59
C ASP A 284 -17.62 -23.04 -17.65
N ARG A 285 -17.68 -21.94 -16.90
CA ARG A 285 -18.76 -20.96 -16.90
C ARG A 285 -18.66 -19.94 -18.05
N VAL A 286 -17.52 -19.87 -18.73
CA VAL A 286 -17.26 -18.84 -19.75
C VAL A 286 -16.81 -19.44 -21.09
N GLY A 287 -16.56 -20.75 -21.11
CA GLY A 287 -16.29 -21.51 -22.33
C GLY A 287 -15.03 -21.05 -23.06
N VAL A 288 -15.14 -20.82 -24.36
CA VAL A 288 -14.01 -20.36 -25.20
C VAL A 288 -13.47 -18.98 -24.81
N ASN A 289 -14.25 -18.17 -24.08
CA ASN A 289 -13.83 -16.84 -23.66
C ASN A 289 -12.72 -16.87 -22.60
N ALA A 290 -12.61 -17.93 -21.79
CA ALA A 290 -11.52 -18.05 -20.82
C ALA A 290 -10.19 -18.27 -21.55
N SER A 291 -9.40 -17.20 -21.72
CA SER A 291 -8.04 -17.28 -22.24
C SER A 291 -7.05 -17.80 -21.19
N GLY A 292 -7.44 -17.77 -19.92
CA GLY A 292 -6.63 -18.22 -18.80
C GLY A 292 -7.34 -18.13 -17.45
N GLU A 293 -6.61 -18.45 -16.39
CA GLU A 293 -7.09 -18.36 -15.02
C GLU A 293 -6.03 -17.76 -14.09
N PHE A 294 -6.46 -17.35 -12.90
CA PHE A 294 -5.60 -16.96 -11.79
C PHE A 294 -6.11 -17.59 -10.49
N LEU A 295 -5.21 -17.77 -9.53
CA LEU A 295 -5.51 -18.35 -8.22
C LEU A 295 -5.50 -17.26 -7.14
N TRP A 296 -6.49 -17.29 -6.25
CA TRP A 296 -6.52 -16.45 -5.04
C TRP A 296 -5.97 -17.18 -3.81
N VAL A 297 -5.87 -16.50 -2.67
CA VAL A 297 -5.53 -17.16 -1.41
C VAL A 297 -6.62 -18.16 -1.05
N ASP A 298 -6.21 -19.37 -0.66
CA ASP A 298 -7.11 -20.45 -0.27
C ASP A 298 -6.63 -21.10 1.03
N LYS A 299 -7.57 -21.61 1.84
CA LYS A 299 -7.31 -22.26 3.14
C LYS A 299 -6.33 -23.43 3.05
N ASP A 300 -6.26 -24.10 1.90
CA ASP A 300 -5.37 -25.24 1.66
C ASP A 300 -3.94 -24.79 1.27
N HIS A 301 -3.67 -23.48 1.23
CA HIS A 301 -2.36 -22.86 0.98
C HIS A 301 -1.67 -23.44 -0.28
N LEU A 302 -0.43 -23.93 -0.16
CA LEU A 302 0.32 -24.51 -1.29
C LEU A 302 -0.32 -25.75 -1.90
N LEU A 303 -1.22 -26.44 -1.20
CA LEU A 303 -1.94 -27.56 -1.79
C LEU A 303 -2.92 -27.07 -2.88
N ALA A 304 -3.57 -25.92 -2.67
CA ALA A 304 -4.37 -25.28 -3.71
C ALA A 304 -3.50 -24.85 -4.90
N HIS A 305 -2.30 -24.32 -4.64
CA HIS A 305 -1.33 -24.03 -5.71
C HIS A 305 -1.01 -25.28 -6.51
N GLN A 306 -0.68 -26.39 -5.83
CA GLN A 306 -0.35 -27.64 -6.50
C GLN A 306 -1.48 -28.10 -7.44
N TYR A 307 -2.72 -28.13 -6.95
CA TYR A 307 -3.87 -28.51 -7.78
C TYR A 307 -4.09 -27.56 -8.97
N TYR A 308 -3.91 -26.26 -8.77
CA TYR A 308 -4.01 -25.27 -9.83
C TYR A 308 -2.98 -25.55 -10.94
N TYR A 309 -1.69 -25.66 -10.60
CA TYR A 309 -0.65 -25.87 -11.62
C TYR A 309 -0.71 -27.26 -12.28
N ASP A 310 -1.07 -28.31 -11.53
CA ASP A 310 -1.25 -29.67 -12.08
C ASP A 310 -2.38 -29.71 -13.10
N THR A 311 -3.42 -28.87 -12.93
CA THR A 311 -4.51 -28.72 -13.90
C THR A 311 -4.00 -28.06 -15.20
N TYR A 312 -3.15 -27.03 -15.09
CA TYR A 312 -2.79 -26.16 -16.22
C TYR A 312 -1.56 -26.54 -17.02
N GLN A 313 -0.72 -27.47 -16.54
CA GLN A 313 0.32 -28.08 -17.39
C GLN A 313 -0.24 -28.71 -18.69
N SER A 314 -1.56 -28.96 -18.75
CA SER A 314 -2.23 -29.62 -19.86
C SER A 314 -2.99 -28.72 -20.84
N PHE A 315 -3.06 -27.41 -20.61
CA PHE A 315 -3.84 -26.48 -21.46
C PHE A 315 -2.99 -25.29 -21.90
N ASN A 316 -2.94 -25.02 -23.21
CA ASN A 316 -2.26 -23.88 -23.82
C ASN A 316 -2.99 -22.54 -23.53
N LYS A 317 -3.23 -22.26 -22.25
CA LYS A 317 -3.94 -21.09 -21.71
C LYS A 317 -2.99 -20.24 -20.88
N THR A 318 -3.31 -18.96 -20.74
CA THR A 318 -2.56 -18.06 -19.87
C THR A 318 -2.69 -18.51 -18.42
N THR A 319 -1.57 -18.72 -17.75
CA THR A 319 -1.49 -19.17 -16.35
C THR A 319 -0.88 -18.05 -15.53
N VAL A 320 -1.67 -17.45 -14.63
CA VAL A 320 -1.18 -16.43 -13.70
C VAL A 320 -0.72 -17.10 -12.43
N GLY A 321 0.54 -16.89 -12.07
CA GLY A 321 1.08 -17.35 -10.79
C GLY A 321 0.54 -16.52 -9.64
N SER A 322 0.44 -17.10 -8.46
CA SER A 322 -0.08 -16.46 -7.26
C SER A 322 0.94 -16.50 -6.14
N SER A 323 1.08 -15.40 -5.41
CA SER A 323 1.89 -15.31 -4.19
C SER A 323 1.31 -14.30 -3.22
N TYR A 324 1.39 -14.63 -1.93
CA TYR A 324 0.83 -13.84 -0.84
C TYR A 324 1.67 -14.02 0.43
N PRO A 325 1.69 -13.03 1.32
CA PRO A 325 2.48 -13.09 2.55
C PRO A 325 1.82 -13.89 3.66
N GLY A 326 0.51 -14.11 3.60
CA GLY A 326 -0.30 -14.79 4.60
C GLY A 326 -1.77 -14.43 4.42
N PHE A 327 -2.62 -14.81 5.38
CA PHE A 327 -4.04 -14.47 5.38
C PHE A 327 -4.57 -14.43 6.81
N LYS A 328 -5.17 -13.30 7.19
CA LYS A 328 -5.82 -13.13 8.49
C LYS A 328 -6.88 -12.04 8.39
N SER A 329 -8.08 -12.42 7.98
CA SER A 329 -9.16 -11.47 7.75
C SER A 329 -9.67 -10.81 9.02
N PHE A 330 -9.95 -9.51 8.95
CA PHE A 330 -10.57 -8.72 10.00
C PHE A 330 -12.10 -8.71 9.90
N TYR A 331 -12.71 -9.24 8.82
CA TYR A 331 -14.14 -9.10 8.53
C TYR A 331 -15.09 -9.46 9.68
N THR A 332 -14.88 -10.61 10.35
CA THR A 332 -15.68 -11.01 11.52
C THR A 332 -15.61 -9.99 12.66
N GLN A 333 -14.40 -9.47 12.95
CA GLN A 333 -14.20 -8.46 14.00
C GLN A 333 -14.71 -7.08 13.57
N GLY A 334 -14.59 -6.78 12.28
CA GLY A 334 -15.11 -5.59 11.63
C GLY A 334 -16.62 -5.58 11.48
N GLY A 335 -17.31 -6.72 11.70
CA GLY A 335 -18.77 -6.82 11.62
C GLY A 335 -19.29 -6.89 10.19
N TRP A 336 -18.48 -7.40 9.25
CA TRP A 336 -18.91 -7.77 7.91
C TRP A 336 -19.26 -9.25 7.85
N GLN A 337 -20.36 -9.58 7.19
CA GLN A 337 -20.85 -10.96 7.05
C GLN A 337 -20.33 -11.64 5.78
N ASP A 338 -20.10 -10.84 4.73
CA ASP A 338 -19.45 -11.29 3.52
C ASP A 338 -17.95 -11.45 3.77
N GLY A 339 -17.36 -12.55 3.27
CA GLY A 339 -15.94 -12.84 3.46
C GLY A 339 -15.57 -13.44 4.83
N ILE A 340 -16.52 -13.85 5.67
CA ILE A 340 -16.19 -14.55 6.93
C ILE A 340 -15.37 -15.81 6.61
N ASN A 341 -14.13 -15.81 7.08
CA ASN A 341 -13.22 -16.94 7.03
C ASN A 341 -12.85 -17.33 8.47
N ASP A 342 -12.93 -18.62 8.78
CA ASP A 342 -12.55 -19.21 10.08
C ASP A 342 -11.13 -19.81 10.08
N TRP A 343 -10.38 -19.53 9.02
CA TRP A 343 -9.03 -20.02 8.79
C TRP A 343 -8.04 -18.87 8.61
N THR A 344 -6.76 -19.16 8.82
CA THR A 344 -5.65 -18.21 8.67
C THR A 344 -4.46 -18.91 8.05
N ILE A 345 -3.64 -18.14 7.33
CA ILE A 345 -2.30 -18.56 6.93
C ILE A 345 -1.32 -17.61 7.62
N ASP A 346 -0.46 -18.16 8.46
CA ASP A 346 0.48 -17.36 9.23
C ASP A 346 1.48 -16.64 8.32
N ILE A 347 1.78 -15.38 8.62
CA ILE A 347 2.78 -14.59 7.89
C ILE A 347 4.21 -15.09 8.15
N ASN A 348 4.44 -15.72 9.30
CA ASN A 348 5.73 -16.32 9.69
C ASN A 348 6.94 -15.39 9.47
N ALA A 349 6.81 -14.12 9.86
CA ALA A 349 7.83 -13.09 9.67
C ALA A 349 8.36 -12.99 8.22
N GLY A 350 7.49 -13.18 7.23
CA GLY A 350 7.82 -13.13 5.80
C GLY A 350 8.16 -14.47 5.16
N GLN A 351 8.36 -15.54 5.95
CA GLN A 351 8.72 -16.85 5.41
C GLN A 351 7.64 -17.43 4.48
N THR A 352 6.36 -17.18 4.78
CA THR A 352 5.25 -17.59 3.92
C THR A 352 5.29 -16.89 2.56
N PHE A 353 5.71 -15.61 2.53
CA PHE A 353 5.88 -14.90 1.27
C PHE A 353 7.04 -15.47 0.45
N VAL A 354 8.18 -15.74 1.09
CA VAL A 354 9.33 -16.41 0.47
C VAL A 354 8.92 -17.77 -0.10
N GLU A 355 8.12 -18.54 0.63
CA GLU A 355 7.61 -19.84 0.22
C GLU A 355 6.70 -19.74 -1.01
N THR A 356 5.73 -18.81 -1.02
CA THR A 356 4.81 -18.67 -2.15
C THR A 356 5.47 -18.05 -3.38
N LEU A 357 6.44 -17.13 -3.22
CA LEU A 357 7.23 -16.55 -4.31
C LEU A 357 8.17 -17.55 -4.98
N ASN A 358 8.83 -18.40 -4.19
CA ASN A 358 9.75 -19.42 -4.68
C ASN A 358 9.05 -20.75 -5.01
N TYR A 359 7.71 -20.73 -5.12
CA TYR A 359 6.97 -21.93 -5.46
C TYR A 359 7.37 -22.40 -6.86
N THR A 360 7.88 -23.61 -6.98
CA THR A 360 8.59 -24.11 -8.17
C THR A 360 7.77 -24.03 -9.46
N HIS A 361 6.44 -24.13 -9.36
CA HIS A 361 5.56 -24.03 -10.52
C HIS A 361 5.40 -22.60 -11.07
N HIS A 362 5.92 -21.56 -10.39
CA HIS A 362 5.98 -20.21 -10.96
C HIS A 362 6.80 -20.15 -12.25
N GLU A 363 7.74 -21.07 -12.46
CA GLU A 363 8.45 -21.20 -13.74
C GLU A 363 7.48 -21.42 -14.91
N LEU A 364 6.37 -22.12 -14.67
CA LEU A 364 5.32 -22.44 -15.65
C LEU A 364 4.31 -21.30 -15.85
N SER A 365 4.25 -20.34 -14.92
CA SER A 365 3.35 -19.19 -15.05
C SER A 365 3.83 -18.23 -16.13
N ASP A 366 2.92 -17.58 -16.84
CA ASP A 366 3.27 -16.53 -17.81
C ASP A 366 3.77 -15.26 -17.08
N PHE A 367 3.17 -14.95 -15.92
CA PHE A 367 3.54 -13.88 -15.00
C PHE A 367 2.93 -14.15 -13.62
N ILE A 368 3.35 -13.40 -12.60
CA ILE A 368 2.93 -13.56 -11.20
C ILE A 368 2.03 -12.39 -10.80
N GLN A 369 0.93 -12.70 -10.12
CA GLN A 369 0.13 -11.77 -9.33
C GLN A 369 0.50 -11.91 -7.85
N ILE A 370 0.84 -10.79 -7.21
CA ILE A 370 0.96 -10.67 -5.76
C ILE A 370 -0.39 -10.27 -5.16
N ILE A 371 -0.80 -11.02 -4.15
CA ILE A 371 -2.05 -10.85 -3.41
C ILE A 371 -1.67 -10.44 -2.00
N THR A 372 -1.74 -9.16 -1.64
CA THR A 372 -2.15 -7.97 -2.41
C THR A 372 -1.19 -6.82 -2.09
N TRP A 373 -1.32 -5.67 -2.75
CA TRP A 373 -0.62 -4.47 -2.29
C TRP A 373 -1.14 -4.08 -0.91
N ASN A 374 -2.45 -3.89 -0.77
CA ASN A 374 -3.04 -3.18 0.37
C ASN A 374 -4.40 -3.71 0.83
N ASP A 375 -4.68 -5.01 0.73
CA ASP A 375 -5.89 -5.58 1.36
C ASP A 375 -5.68 -5.75 2.87
N PHE A 376 -5.84 -4.63 3.57
CA PHE A 376 -5.84 -4.57 5.02
C PHE A 376 -6.98 -5.35 5.67
N GLY A 377 -8.08 -5.57 4.96
CA GLY A 377 -9.23 -6.33 5.43
C GLY A 377 -8.95 -7.82 5.48
N GLU A 378 -8.25 -8.37 4.49
CA GLU A 378 -7.84 -9.79 4.44
C GLU A 378 -6.51 -10.07 5.16
N GLY A 379 -5.68 -9.06 5.38
CA GLY A 379 -4.37 -9.26 5.98
C GLY A 379 -3.33 -9.82 4.99
N THR A 380 -3.52 -9.56 3.70
CA THR A 380 -2.67 -10.07 2.60
C THR A 380 -1.71 -9.01 2.06
N MET A 381 -1.67 -7.82 2.65
CA MET A 381 -0.87 -6.68 2.16
C MET A 381 0.64 -6.96 2.12
N ILE A 382 1.30 -6.46 1.07
CA ILE A 382 2.75 -6.30 1.01
C ILE A 382 3.20 -4.84 1.18
N GLU A 383 2.26 -3.90 1.17
CA GLU A 383 2.50 -2.51 1.54
C GLU A 383 3.20 -2.44 2.91
N PRO A 384 4.21 -1.57 3.09
CA PRO A 384 4.88 -1.43 4.38
C PRO A 384 3.91 -1.13 5.52
N THR A 385 4.04 -1.89 6.61
CA THR A 385 3.26 -1.71 7.84
C THR A 385 4.17 -1.45 9.04
N GLN A 386 3.63 -1.02 10.17
CA GLN A 386 4.42 -0.89 11.40
C GLN A 386 4.97 -2.23 11.89
N GLU A 387 4.26 -3.32 11.63
CA GLU A 387 4.64 -4.67 12.06
C GLU A 387 5.80 -5.25 11.25
N PHE A 388 5.86 -4.94 9.96
CA PHE A 388 6.81 -5.57 9.03
C PHE A 388 7.80 -4.60 8.39
N GLY A 389 7.62 -3.29 8.53
CA GLY A 389 8.42 -2.30 7.83
C GLY A 389 8.50 -2.62 6.33
N PHE A 390 9.70 -2.69 5.79
CA PHE A 390 9.95 -3.02 4.38
C PHE A 390 10.17 -4.51 4.09
N THR A 391 9.93 -5.41 5.06
CA THR A 391 10.31 -6.84 4.93
C THR A 391 9.81 -7.48 3.63
N PHE A 392 8.54 -7.29 3.27
CA PHE A 392 7.99 -7.89 2.05
C PHE A 392 8.58 -7.28 0.77
N LEU A 393 8.83 -5.97 0.76
CA LEU A 393 9.45 -5.32 -0.38
C LEU A 393 10.92 -5.72 -0.53
N GLN A 394 11.64 -5.91 0.57
CA GLN A 394 12.99 -6.47 0.56
C GLN A 394 13.01 -7.89 -0.04
N ILE A 395 12.06 -8.75 0.37
CA ILE A 395 11.92 -10.09 -0.19
C ILE A 395 11.68 -10.01 -1.72
N LEU A 396 10.85 -9.06 -2.18
CA LEU A 396 10.66 -8.84 -3.62
C LEU A 396 11.90 -8.29 -4.32
N GLN A 397 12.68 -7.39 -3.68
CA GLN A 397 13.93 -6.91 -4.23
C GLN A 397 14.91 -8.07 -4.47
N GLU A 398 15.02 -8.97 -3.50
CA GLU A 398 15.84 -10.19 -3.60
C GLU A 398 15.32 -11.15 -4.68
N TYR A 399 14.01 -11.39 -4.73
CA TYR A 399 13.40 -12.28 -5.71
C TYR A 399 13.53 -11.78 -7.16
N THR A 400 13.34 -10.48 -7.36
CA THR A 400 13.47 -9.83 -8.67
C THR A 400 14.92 -9.58 -9.07
N GLY A 401 15.83 -9.54 -8.08
CA GLY A 401 17.23 -9.18 -8.26
C GLY A 401 17.39 -7.77 -8.82
N VAL A 402 16.58 -6.82 -8.34
CA VAL A 402 16.84 -5.39 -8.61
C VAL A 402 18.05 -4.94 -7.79
N SER A 403 18.78 -3.93 -8.28
CA SER A 403 19.97 -3.41 -7.58
C SER A 403 19.67 -2.49 -6.39
N PHE A 404 18.39 -2.29 -6.07
CA PHE A 404 17.94 -1.40 -4.99
C PHE A 404 17.88 -2.13 -3.65
N THR A 405 17.88 -1.33 -2.60
CA THR A 405 17.93 -1.76 -1.21
C THR A 405 16.79 -1.12 -0.42
N VAL A 406 16.68 -1.48 0.86
CA VAL A 406 15.75 -0.85 1.80
C VAL A 406 16.01 0.66 1.93
N ASN A 407 17.26 1.12 1.83
CA ASN A 407 17.57 2.56 1.90
C ASN A 407 16.93 3.34 0.73
N ASP A 408 16.81 2.72 -0.44
CA ASP A 408 16.16 3.35 -1.59
C ASP A 408 14.63 3.44 -1.37
N LEU A 409 14.04 2.43 -0.72
CA LEU A 409 12.64 2.47 -0.28
C LEU A 409 12.42 3.55 0.79
N GLU A 410 13.33 3.68 1.75
CA GLU A 410 13.29 4.73 2.77
C GLU A 410 13.25 6.13 2.16
N ILE A 411 13.94 6.37 1.04
CA ILE A 411 13.92 7.65 0.34
C ILE A 411 12.55 7.96 -0.28
N ALA A 412 11.84 6.95 -0.79
CA ALA A 412 10.46 7.12 -1.26
C ALA A 412 9.49 7.41 -0.09
N LEU A 413 9.68 6.75 1.06
CA LEU A 413 8.93 7.06 2.28
C LEU A 413 9.24 8.47 2.79
N ASP A 414 10.50 8.87 2.76
CA ASP A 414 10.93 10.20 3.19
C ASP A 414 10.35 11.30 2.30
N LEU A 415 10.26 11.08 0.98
CA LEU A 415 9.57 11.99 0.09
C LEU A 415 8.10 12.16 0.50
N TYR A 416 7.38 11.06 0.73
CA TYR A 416 5.99 11.11 1.19
C TYR A 416 5.84 11.91 2.48
N ASN A 417 6.61 11.57 3.52
CA ASN A 417 6.55 12.25 4.81
C ASN A 417 6.89 13.74 4.69
N THR A 418 7.95 14.07 3.93
CA THR A 418 8.36 15.47 3.72
C THR A 418 7.30 16.25 2.96
N ARG A 419 6.59 15.64 2.00
CA ARG A 419 5.44 16.29 1.34
C ARG A 419 4.34 16.62 2.35
N LYS A 420 4.04 15.71 3.28
CA LYS A 420 3.03 15.93 4.32
C LYS A 420 3.44 17.01 5.32
N ASP A 421 4.69 16.98 5.80
CA ASP A 421 5.23 17.95 6.75
C ASP A 421 5.26 19.37 6.18
N TYR A 422 5.57 19.50 4.89
CA TYR A 422 5.73 20.77 4.19
C TYR A 422 4.61 21.07 3.20
N ARG A 423 3.41 20.50 3.39
CA ARG A 423 2.28 20.62 2.45
C ARG A 423 1.89 22.06 2.10
N ASP A 424 2.04 22.98 3.06
CA ASP A 424 1.67 24.39 2.94
C ASP A 424 2.87 25.28 2.48
N ASN A 425 4.07 24.70 2.33
CA ASN A 425 5.28 25.41 1.91
C ASN A 425 5.53 25.24 0.41
N ILE A 426 5.10 26.22 -0.38
CA ILE A 426 5.17 26.19 -1.85
C ILE A 426 6.59 26.00 -2.37
N GLU A 427 7.59 26.63 -1.75
CA GLU A 427 8.98 26.51 -2.21
C GLU A 427 9.54 25.12 -1.91
N ALA A 428 9.28 24.57 -0.72
CA ALA A 428 9.65 23.19 -0.40
C ALA A 428 9.02 22.21 -1.39
N GLN A 429 7.72 22.36 -1.70
CA GLN A 429 7.02 21.49 -2.67
C GLN A 429 7.65 21.53 -4.08
N LYS A 430 8.20 22.67 -4.52
CA LYS A 430 8.94 22.72 -5.80
C LYS A 430 10.20 21.85 -5.76
N PHE A 431 10.95 21.84 -4.67
CA PHE A 431 12.10 20.96 -4.51
C PHE A 431 11.68 19.50 -4.43
N LEU A 432 10.60 19.17 -3.71
CA LEU A 432 10.08 17.81 -3.61
C LEU A 432 9.59 17.24 -4.95
N ASN A 433 8.99 18.09 -5.80
CA ASN A 433 8.67 17.70 -7.18
C ASN A 433 9.94 17.35 -7.99
N ARG A 434 11.07 18.00 -7.71
CA ARG A 434 12.36 17.65 -8.31
C ARG A 434 12.96 16.39 -7.68
N THR A 435 12.80 16.19 -6.38
CA THR A 435 13.16 14.93 -5.70
C THR A 435 12.48 13.74 -6.38
N TYR A 436 11.16 13.80 -6.61
CA TYR A 436 10.42 12.78 -7.35
C TYR A 436 11.07 12.44 -8.70
N LYS A 437 11.39 13.46 -9.51
CA LYS A 437 12.07 13.30 -10.80
C LYS A 437 13.45 12.65 -10.68
N TYR A 438 14.20 12.94 -9.61
CA TYR A 438 15.50 12.29 -9.40
C TYR A 438 15.35 10.84 -8.97
N ILE A 439 14.36 10.49 -8.14
CA ILE A 439 14.07 9.09 -7.81
C ILE A 439 13.68 8.32 -9.07
N LYS A 440 12.76 8.87 -9.87
CA LYS A 440 12.33 8.34 -11.16
C LYS A 440 13.49 8.10 -12.13
N ASN A 441 14.46 9.02 -12.18
CA ASN A 441 15.69 8.89 -12.97
C ASN A 441 16.81 8.08 -12.27
N LEU A 442 16.49 7.38 -11.17
CA LEU A 442 17.40 6.55 -10.39
C LEU A 442 18.61 7.29 -9.80
N ASN A 443 18.54 8.62 -9.72
CA ASN A 443 19.53 9.45 -9.05
C ASN A 443 19.16 9.61 -7.56
N ILE A 444 19.19 8.48 -6.86
CA ILE A 444 18.74 8.35 -5.48
C ILE A 444 19.55 9.25 -4.53
N GLN A 445 20.86 9.37 -4.75
CA GLN A 445 21.73 10.24 -3.94
C GLN A 445 21.31 11.71 -4.04
N ARG A 446 20.97 12.21 -5.23
CA ARG A 446 20.53 13.60 -5.40
C ARG A 446 19.18 13.83 -4.74
N ALA A 447 18.26 12.88 -4.85
CA ALA A 447 16.97 12.92 -4.16
C ALA A 447 17.16 13.03 -2.63
N ASP A 448 18.01 12.19 -2.05
CA ASP A 448 18.37 12.19 -0.62
C ASP A 448 18.94 13.55 -0.16
N MET A 449 19.88 14.13 -0.93
CA MET A 449 20.43 15.45 -0.64
C MET A 449 19.36 16.54 -0.62
N ILE A 450 18.42 16.52 -1.57
CA ILE A 450 17.35 17.54 -1.64
C ILE A 450 16.40 17.38 -0.46
N LEU A 451 16.00 16.15 -0.11
CA LEU A 451 15.14 15.87 1.04
C LEU A 451 15.76 16.40 2.33
N LYS A 452 17.04 16.09 2.57
CA LYS A 452 17.77 16.59 3.73
C LYS A 452 17.90 18.10 3.73
N ALA A 453 18.13 18.73 2.57
CA ALA A 453 18.20 20.18 2.46
C ALA A 453 16.85 20.85 2.76
N VAL A 454 15.74 20.28 2.28
CA VAL A 454 14.39 20.77 2.59
C VAL A 454 14.13 20.68 4.09
N LYS A 455 14.30 19.49 4.69
CA LYS A 455 14.13 19.27 6.14
C LYS A 455 15.02 20.17 7.01
N ARG A 456 16.16 20.62 6.47
CA ARG A 456 17.17 21.41 7.18
C ARG A 456 16.91 22.92 7.14
N PHE A 457 16.36 23.44 6.05
CA PHE A 457 16.34 24.89 5.77
C PHE A 457 14.97 25.48 5.48
N TYR A 458 13.95 24.65 5.27
CA TYR A 458 12.55 25.05 5.15
C TYR A 458 11.80 24.62 6.41
#